data_AF-A0A1E1WTY0-F1
#
_entry.id   AF-A0A1E1WTY0-F1
#
_cell.length_a   1.000
_cell.length_b   1.000
_cell.length_c   1.000
_cell.angle_alpha   90.00
_cell.angle_beta   90.00
_cell.angle_gamma   90.00
#
_symmetry.space_group_name_H-M   'P 1'
#
loop_
_entity.id
_entity.type
_entity.pdbx_description
1 polymer ?
#
loop_
_entity_poly.entity_id
_entity_poly.type
_entity_poly.pdbx_seq_one_letter_code
_entity_poly.pdbx_strand_id
1 'polypeptide(L)'
;MAGAGPRILDRFLPALFGCLLVIHLAEYVPTASADDGHCIWYGVCSNATEPKRVNCFYNGTAKPVEPDAKIILEKYCPDIAAGGVSCCDKGQLMNLDSSISIA
;
A
#
# COMPACT_ATOMS: atom_id res chain seq x y z
N MET A 1 60.07 -1.69 7.90
CA MET A 1 59.05 -0.62 7.81
C MET A 1 58.44 -0.67 6.41
N ALA A 2 57.10 -0.69 6.37
CA ALA A 2 56.16 -0.27 5.33
C ALA A 2 56.43 -0.59 3.84
N GLY A 3 55.39 -1.12 3.17
CA GLY A 3 55.33 -1.07 1.71
C GLY A 3 54.29 -1.96 1.00
N ALA A 4 53.23 -2.44 1.66
CA ALA A 4 52.13 -3.09 0.96
C ALA A 4 51.09 -2.04 0.53
N GLY A 5 51.14 -1.61 -0.74
CA GLY A 5 50.12 -0.81 -1.41
C GLY A 5 50.31 -0.94 -2.93
N PRO A 6 49.30 -0.84 -3.81
CA PRO A 6 47.91 -0.37 -3.64
C PRO A 6 46.82 -1.36 -4.15
N ARG A 7 47.19 -2.54 -4.65
CA ARG A 7 46.32 -3.38 -5.53
C ARG A 7 45.11 -4.05 -4.87
N ILE A 8 45.05 -4.10 -3.55
CA ILE A 8 43.96 -4.75 -2.82
C ILE A 8 42.80 -3.76 -2.61
N LEU A 9 43.09 -2.47 -2.43
CA LEU A 9 42.08 -1.45 -2.17
C LEU A 9 41.15 -1.24 -3.40
N ASP A 10 41.72 -1.24 -4.61
CA ASP A 10 40.98 -1.04 -5.87
C ASP A 10 39.98 -2.16 -6.20
N ARG A 11 40.16 -3.36 -5.63
CA ARG A 11 39.32 -4.52 -5.93
C ARG A 11 38.08 -4.62 -5.05
N PHE A 12 38.14 -4.07 -3.84
CA PHE A 12 37.04 -4.11 -2.87
C PHE A 12 36.16 -2.85 -2.93
N LEU A 13 36.70 -1.73 -3.41
CA LEU A 13 35.95 -0.50 -3.68
C LEU A 13 34.69 -0.74 -4.55
N PRO A 14 34.74 -1.39 -5.72
CA PRO A 14 33.55 -1.56 -6.56
C PRO A 14 32.49 -2.51 -5.95
N ALA A 15 32.91 -3.49 -5.14
CA ALA A 15 31.97 -4.34 -4.40
C ALA A 15 31.25 -3.57 -3.28
N LEU A 16 31.99 -2.72 -2.55
CA LEU A 16 31.44 -1.84 -1.52
C LEU A 16 30.49 -0.79 -2.14
N PHE A 17 30.88 -0.17 -3.26
CA PHE A 17 30.03 0.78 -3.99
C PHE A 17 28.78 0.09 -4.58
N GLY A 18 28.90 -1.13 -5.08
CA GLY A 18 27.77 -1.93 -5.55
C GLY A 18 26.78 -2.27 -4.44
N CYS A 19 27.26 -2.70 -3.26
CA CYS A 19 26.40 -2.94 -2.10
C CYS A 19 25.72 -1.65 -1.60
N LEU A 20 26.44 -0.53 -1.54
CA LEU A 20 25.87 0.77 -1.16
C LEU A 20 24.79 1.23 -2.13
N LEU A 21 24.98 1.02 -3.44
CA LEU A 21 23.97 1.31 -4.47
C LEU A 21 22.71 0.48 -4.26
N VAL A 22 22.83 -0.81 -3.95
CA VAL A 22 21.69 -1.71 -3.72
C VAL A 22 20.92 -1.31 -2.44
N ILE A 23 21.61 -0.89 -1.39
CA ILE A 23 20.98 -0.39 -0.15
C ILE A 23 20.20 0.91 -0.43
N HIS A 24 20.80 1.86 -1.17
CA HIS A 24 20.11 3.10 -1.54
C HIS A 24 18.89 2.89 -2.44
N LEU A 25 18.91 1.87 -3.32
CA LEU A 25 17.77 1.54 -4.17
C LEU A 25 16.66 0.80 -3.41
N ALA A 26 17.00 0.03 -2.38
CA ALA A 26 16.01 -0.66 -1.54
C ALA A 26 15.22 0.31 -0.64
N GLU A 27 15.79 1.47 -0.30
CA GLU A 27 15.09 2.53 0.45
C GLU A 27 14.20 3.41 -0.42
N TYR A 28 14.38 3.38 -1.76
CA TYR A 28 13.50 4.07 -2.71
C TYR A 28 12.37 3.15 -3.18
N VAL A 29 11.68 2.51 -2.24
CA VAL A 29 10.31 2.06 -2.51
C VAL A 29 9.44 3.28 -2.27
N PRO A 30 8.78 3.85 -3.31
CA PRO A 30 7.77 4.86 -3.08
C PRO A 30 6.64 4.16 -2.32
N THR A 31 6.70 4.19 -0.99
CA THR A 31 5.53 3.89 -0.18
C THR A 31 4.51 4.92 -0.61
N ALA A 32 3.32 4.48 -1.02
CA ALA A 32 2.20 5.35 -1.30
C ALA A 32 1.71 6.00 0.00
N SER A 33 2.57 6.76 0.69
CA SER A 33 2.17 7.70 1.72
C SER A 33 1.70 8.95 0.98
N ALA A 34 0.46 8.90 0.48
CA ALA A 34 -0.32 10.12 0.48
C ALA A 34 -0.28 10.63 1.93
N ASP A 35 0.01 11.91 2.15
CA ASP A 35 -0.04 12.54 3.47
C ASP A 35 -1.29 12.02 4.23
N ASP A 36 -1.07 11.30 5.33
CA ASP A 36 -2.09 10.63 6.16
C ASP A 36 -3.18 9.79 5.43
N GLY A 37 -2.87 9.27 4.24
CA GLY A 37 -3.78 8.43 3.45
C GLY A 37 -5.02 9.19 2.98
N HIS A 38 -4.84 10.14 2.07
CA HIS A 38 -5.95 10.89 1.48
C HIS A 38 -6.89 10.01 0.64
N CYS A 39 -8.20 10.16 0.87
CA CYS A 39 -9.26 9.44 0.18
C CYS A 39 -10.07 10.40 -0.70
N ILE A 40 -10.44 9.93 -1.89
CA ILE A 40 -11.33 10.64 -2.84
C ILE A 40 -12.80 10.16 -2.76
N TRP A 41 -13.05 9.08 -2.02
CA TRP A 41 -14.38 8.56 -1.70
C TRP A 41 -14.41 7.86 -0.34
N TYR A 42 -15.61 7.72 0.22
CA TYR A 42 -15.88 6.89 1.40
C TYR A 42 -17.39 6.66 1.54
N GLY A 43 -17.81 5.39 1.58
CA GLY A 43 -19.21 4.99 1.66
C GLY A 43 -19.91 4.80 0.31
N VAL A 44 -21.13 4.28 0.35
CA VAL A 44 -21.99 4.02 -0.82
C VAL A 44 -23.15 5.02 -0.87
N CYS A 45 -23.32 5.71 -2.00
CA CYS A 45 -24.32 6.78 -2.17
C CYS A 45 -25.44 6.45 -3.18
N SER A 46 -25.23 5.45 -4.05
CA SER A 46 -26.31 4.91 -4.90
C SER A 46 -27.42 4.29 -4.06
N ASN A 47 -28.66 4.41 -4.50
CA ASN A 47 -29.76 3.65 -3.89
C ASN A 47 -29.60 2.15 -4.13
N ALA A 48 -30.19 1.35 -3.24
CA ALA A 48 -30.10 -0.12 -3.33
C ALA A 48 -30.74 -0.70 -4.60
N THR A 49 -31.66 0.04 -5.20
CA THR A 49 -32.40 -0.29 -6.42
C THR A 49 -31.64 0.04 -7.71
N GLU A 50 -30.52 0.77 -7.62
CA GLU A 50 -29.72 1.09 -8.79
C GLU A 50 -28.86 -0.11 -9.22
N PRO A 51 -28.78 -0.40 -10.53
CA PRO A 51 -28.05 -1.57 -11.04
C PRO A 51 -26.54 -1.47 -10.80
N LYS A 52 -26.02 -0.26 -10.60
CA LYS A 52 -24.61 -0.02 -10.30
C LYS A 52 -24.51 0.71 -8.97
N ARG A 53 -23.77 0.13 -8.03
CA ARG A 53 -23.45 0.82 -6.78
C ARG A 53 -22.37 1.88 -7.01
N VAL A 54 -22.59 3.09 -6.52
CA VAL A 54 -21.62 4.20 -6.62
C VAL A 54 -21.16 4.66 -5.24
N ASN A 55 -19.89 5.06 -5.17
CA ASN A 55 -19.27 5.55 -3.96
C ASN A 55 -19.59 7.03 -3.74
N CYS A 56 -19.59 7.46 -2.49
CA CYS A 56 -19.75 8.87 -2.13
C CYS A 56 -18.43 9.63 -2.30
N PHE A 57 -18.47 10.82 -2.89
CA PHE A 57 -17.32 11.73 -2.85
C PHE A 57 -16.94 12.05 -1.41
N TYR A 58 -15.65 12.00 -1.11
CA TYR A 58 -15.07 12.29 0.19
C TYR A 58 -13.65 12.78 -0.05
N ASN A 59 -13.20 13.79 0.69
CA ASN A 59 -11.89 14.42 0.46
C ASN A 59 -11.09 14.49 1.77
N GLY A 60 -11.18 13.44 2.58
CA GLY A 60 -10.55 13.37 3.91
C GLY A 60 -9.54 12.23 4.01
N THR A 61 -9.13 11.91 5.23
CA THR A 61 -8.15 10.84 5.50
C THR A 61 -8.81 9.47 5.61
N ALA A 62 -8.01 8.41 5.49
CA ALA A 62 -8.46 7.04 5.71
C ALA A 62 -9.01 6.86 7.13
N LYS A 63 -10.02 5.98 7.26
CA LYS A 63 -10.70 5.73 8.54
C LYS A 63 -10.37 4.33 9.07
N PRO A 64 -10.45 4.10 10.39
CA PRO A 64 -10.26 2.77 10.97
C PRO A 64 -11.20 1.74 10.36
N VAL A 65 -10.67 0.56 10.05
CA VAL A 65 -11.44 -0.55 9.49
C VAL A 65 -12.29 -1.19 10.59
N GLU A 66 -13.59 -1.35 10.33
CA GLU A 66 -14.50 -2.08 11.22
C GLU A 66 -14.14 -3.58 11.28
N PRO A 67 -14.23 -4.24 12.45
CA PRO A 67 -13.77 -5.64 12.61
C PRO A 67 -14.43 -6.64 11.65
N ASP A 68 -15.71 -6.46 11.36
CA ASP A 68 -16.47 -7.32 10.45
C ASP A 68 -16.12 -7.06 8.97
N ALA A 69 -15.82 -5.82 8.62
CA ALA A 69 -15.32 -5.42 7.31
C ALA A 69 -13.87 -5.88 7.07
N LYS A 70 -13.06 -6.00 8.13
CA LYS A 70 -11.67 -6.44 8.06
C LYS A 70 -11.51 -7.81 7.42
N ILE A 71 -12.45 -8.73 7.65
CA ILE A 71 -12.42 -10.10 7.08
C ILE A 71 -12.38 -10.06 5.55
N ILE A 72 -13.13 -9.15 4.92
CA ILE A 72 -13.15 -8.98 3.46
C ILE A 72 -11.80 -8.43 2.97
N LEU A 73 -11.22 -7.47 3.70
CA LEU A 73 -9.89 -6.96 3.39
C LEU A 73 -8.81 -8.02 3.59
N GLU A 74 -8.87 -8.86 4.62
CA GLU A 74 -7.92 -9.96 4.79
C GLU A 74 -7.98 -10.97 3.63
N LYS A 75 -9.15 -11.16 3.03
CA LYS A 75 -9.35 -12.03 1.86
C LYS A 75 -8.77 -11.46 0.57
N TYR A 76 -8.94 -10.16 0.30
CA TYR A 76 -8.60 -9.56 -1.01
C TYR A 76 -7.46 -8.55 -0.98
N CYS A 77 -7.20 -7.92 0.16
CA CYS A 77 -6.25 -6.81 0.33
C CYS A 77 -5.51 -6.93 1.68
N PRO A 78 -4.72 -7.99 1.91
CA PRO A 78 -4.12 -8.28 3.22
C PRO A 78 -3.21 -7.16 3.73
N ASP A 79 -2.51 -6.46 2.84
CA ASP A 79 -1.65 -5.33 3.22
C ASP A 79 -2.46 -4.14 3.77
N ILE A 80 -3.64 -3.86 3.18
CA ILE A 80 -4.55 -2.83 3.69
C ILE A 80 -5.13 -3.27 5.05
N ALA A 81 -5.49 -4.55 5.19
CA ALA A 81 -5.98 -5.09 6.46
C ALA A 81 -4.93 -4.97 7.58
N ALA A 82 -3.65 -5.17 7.26
CA ALA A 82 -2.54 -5.00 8.20
C ALA A 82 -2.34 -3.54 8.62
N GLY A 83 -2.62 -2.58 7.74
CA GLY A 83 -2.55 -1.14 8.03
C GLY A 83 -3.66 -0.64 8.96
N GLY A 84 -4.79 -1.34 9.04
CA GLY A 84 -5.89 -1.02 9.99
C GLY A 84 -6.73 0.22 9.65
N VAL A 85 -6.37 0.95 8.59
CA VAL A 85 -7.13 2.09 8.04
C VAL A 85 -7.44 1.87 6.57
N SER A 86 -8.57 2.38 6.08
CA SER A 86 -8.92 2.30 4.66
C SER A 86 -9.82 3.45 4.20
N CYS A 87 -9.89 3.65 2.87
CA CYS A 87 -10.83 4.55 2.20
C CYS A 87 -12.15 3.87 1.82
N CYS A 88 -12.45 2.70 2.41
CA CYS A 88 -13.63 1.91 2.15
C CYS A 88 -14.39 1.62 3.44
N ASP A 89 -15.71 1.79 3.43
CA ASP A 89 -16.59 1.32 4.51
C ASP A 89 -17.03 -0.13 4.29
N LYS A 90 -17.75 -0.68 5.27
CA LYS A 90 -18.32 -2.03 5.17
C LYS A 90 -19.20 -2.21 3.92
N GLY A 91 -20.04 -1.22 3.57
CA GLY A 91 -20.93 -1.30 2.42
C GLY A 91 -20.17 -1.43 1.09
N GLN A 92 -19.09 -0.68 0.93
CA GLN A 92 -18.21 -0.77 -0.23
C GLN A 92 -17.51 -2.13 -0.31
N LEU A 93 -17.05 -2.66 0.83
CA LEU A 93 -16.38 -3.96 0.87
C LEU A 93 -17.33 -5.12 0.58
N MET A 94 -18.59 -5.05 1.03
CA MET A 94 -19.61 -6.04 0.63
C MET A 94 -19.94 -5.97 -0.86
N ASN A 95 -19.99 -4.77 -1.45
CA ASN A 95 -20.15 -4.61 -2.89
C ASN A 95 -18.94 -5.18 -3.65
N LEU A 96 -17.73 -5.00 -3.13
CA LEU A 96 -16.51 -5.60 -3.69
C LEU A 96 -16.60 -7.13 -3.68
N ASP A 97 -16.90 -7.75 -2.54
CA ASP A 97 -16.94 -9.23 -2.40
C ASP A 97 -17.96 -9.87 -3.36
N SER A 98 -19.12 -9.23 -3.55
CA SER A 98 -20.14 -9.67 -4.50
C SER A 98 -19.77 -9.43 -5.98
N SER A 99 -19.00 -8.39 -6.28
CA SER A 99 -18.65 -8.01 -7.66
C SER A 99 -17.32 -8.59 -8.15
N ILE A 100 -16.41 -8.96 -7.26
CA ILE A 100 -15.11 -9.53 -7.65
C ILE A 100 -15.24 -11.00 -8.03
N SER A 101 -16.27 -11.68 -7.53
CA SER A 101 -16.55 -13.10 -7.82
C SER A 101 -17.03 -13.35 -9.26
N ILE A 102 -17.31 -12.30 -10.03
CA ILE A 102 -17.68 -12.37 -11.45
C ILE A 102 -16.53 -11.98 -12.40
N ALA A 103 -15.34 -11.69 -11.85
CA ALA A 103 -14.15 -11.26 -12.60
C ALA A 103 -13.26 -12.44 -13.02
#